data_AF-A0A933ND70-F1
#
_entry.id   AF-A0A933ND70-F1
#
_cell.length_a   1.000
_cell.length_b   1.000
_cell.length_c   1.000
_cell.angle_alpha   90.00
_cell.angle_beta   90.00
_cell.angle_gamma   90.00
#
_symmetry.space_group_name_H-M   'P 1'
#
loop_
_entity.id
_entity.type
_entity.pdbx_description
1 polymer ?
#
loop_
_entity_poly.entity_id
_entity_poly.type
_entity_poly.pdbx_seq_one_letter_code
_entity_poly.pdbx_strand_id
1 'polypeptide(L)' 'MDVLPDVRDGLTRLERMILLTLHELKAEFGDRPVSSVMIYGRVVEKLDASPSAVVDALIRLKGKAPD' A
#
# COMPACT_ATOMS: atom_id res chain seq x y z
N MET A 1 -6.98 9.46 11.54
CA MET A 1 -6.35 8.37 10.77
C MET A 1 -5.89 7.32 11.76
N ASP A 2 -6.20 6.05 11.51
CA ASP A 2 -5.81 4.96 12.39
C ASP A 2 -4.33 4.63 12.16
N VAL A 3 -3.47 5.26 12.95
CA VAL A 3 -2.00 5.22 12.79
C VAL A 3 -1.36 4.06 13.56
N LEU A 4 -2.11 3.40 14.43
CA LEU A 4 -1.62 2.27 15.21
C LEU A 4 -1.66 1.00 14.35
N PRO A 5 -0.55 0.27 14.20
CA PRO A 5 -0.57 -1.02 13.52
C PRO A 5 -1.40 -2.04 14.29
N ASP A 6 -2.12 -2.89 13.57
CA ASP A 6 -2.84 -4.03 14.16
C ASP A 6 -1.83 -5.05 14.72
N VAL A 7 -2.08 -5.58 15.91
CA VAL A 7 -1.15 -6.49 16.61
C VAL A 7 -0.93 -7.82 15.88
N ARG A 8 -1.85 -8.21 14.98
CA ARG A 8 -1.79 -9.49 14.28
C ARG A 8 -0.82 -9.47 13.11
N ASP A 9 -0.75 -8.36 12.38
CA ASP A 9 0.02 -8.23 11.14
C ASP A 9 1.05 -7.09 11.18
N GLY A 10 0.99 -6.22 12.20
CA GLY A 10 1.84 -5.04 12.32
C GLY A 10 1.62 -4.04 11.19
N LEU A 11 0.44 -4.07 10.56
CA LEU A 11 0.03 -3.17 9.47
C LEU A 11 -0.99 -2.15 9.95
N THR A 12 -0.82 -0.91 9.49
CA THR A 12 -1.86 0.10 9.56
C THR A 12 -2.96 -0.19 8.53
N ARG A 13 -4.11 0.47 8.67
CA ARG A 13 -5.20 0.37 7.67
C ARG A 13 -4.74 0.76 6.26
N LEU A 14 -3.90 1.80 6.16
CA LEU A 14 -3.38 2.27 4.88
C LEU A 14 -2.45 1.23 4.22
N GLU A 15 -1.55 0.64 4.98
CA GLU A 15 -0.61 -0.36 4.47
C GLU A 15 -1.31 -1.62 3.99
N ARG A 16 -2.32 -2.08 4.74
CA ARG A 16 -3.16 -3.20 4.31
C ARG A 16 -3.87 -2.90 3.01
N MET A 17 -4.39 -1.67 2.85
CA MET A 17 -5.01 -1.23 1.61
C MET A 17 -4.02 -1.17 0.45
N ILE A 18 -2.80 -0.69 0.67
CA ILE A 18 -1.73 -0.69 -0.34
C ILE A 18 -1.40 -2.12 -0.79
N LEU A 19 -1.23 -3.06 0.14
CA LEU A 19 -0.94 -4.45 -0.19
C LEU A 19 -2.09 -5.12 -0.97
N LEU A 20 -3.34 -4.85 -0.60
CA LEU A 20 -4.50 -5.32 -1.35
C LEU A 20 -4.51 -4.73 -2.78
N THR A 21 -4.27 -3.43 -2.92
CA THR A 21 -4.20 -2.76 -4.23
C THR A 21 -3.05 -3.31 -5.09
N LEU A 22 -1.88 -3.59 -4.50
CA LEU A 22 -0.78 -4.24 -5.22
C LEU A 22 -1.15 -5.65 -5.71
N HIS A 23 -1.88 -6.42 -4.90
CA HIS A 23 -2.38 -7.74 -5.29
C HIS A 23 -3.34 -7.66 -6.49
N GLU A 24 -4.28 -6.71 -6.48
CA GLU A 24 -5.18 -6.48 -7.60
C GLU A 24 -4.45 -6.00 -8.87
N LEU A 25 -3.51 -5.05 -8.72
CA LEU A 25 -2.69 -4.57 -9.82
C LEU A 25 -1.83 -5.69 -10.43
N LYS A 26 -1.35 -6.63 -9.61
CA LYS A 26 -0.65 -7.82 -10.12
C LYS A 26 -1.58 -8.73 -10.94
N ALA A 27 -2.84 -8.88 -10.54
CA ALA A 27 -3.81 -9.63 -11.33
C ALA A 27 -4.13 -8.95 -12.68
N GLU A 28 -4.16 -7.61 -12.72
CA GLU A 28 -4.46 -6.82 -13.93
C GLU A 28 -3.24 -6.68 -14.87
N PHE A 29 -2.05 -6.45 -14.31
CA PHE A 29 -0.85 -6.12 -15.08
C PHE A 29 0.24 -7.21 -15.09
N GLY A 30 0.05 -8.31 -14.37
CA GLY A 30 1.06 -9.36 -14.20
C GLY A 30 2.25 -8.88 -13.37
N ASP A 31 3.44 -9.40 -13.67
CA ASP A 31 4.70 -9.02 -13.00
C ASP A 31 5.32 -7.72 -13.53
N ARG A 32 4.56 -6.91 -14.28
CA ARG A 32 5.04 -5.61 -14.75
C ARG A 32 5.17 -4.64 -13.57
N PRO A 33 6.23 -3.80 -13.54
CA PRO A 33 6.36 -2.78 -12.51
C PRO A 33 5.21 -1.78 -12.63
N VAL A 34 4.61 -1.44 -11.49
CA VAL A 34 3.57 -0.41 -11.37
C VAL A 34 4.15 0.81 -10.68
N SER A 35 3.75 2.00 -11.11
CA SER A 35 4.27 3.25 -10.56
C SER A 35 3.59 3.60 -9.23
N SER A 36 4.30 4.30 -8.34
CA SER A 36 3.71 4.81 -7.09
C SER A 36 2.51 5.73 -7.32
N VAL A 37 2.47 6.44 -8.47
CA VAL A 37 1.33 7.27 -8.88
C VAL A 37 0.09 6.41 -9.17
N MET A 38 0.26 5.28 -9.87
CA MET A 38 -0.83 4.35 -10.13
C MET A 38 -1.36 3.73 -8.83
N ILE A 39 -0.45 3.31 -7.94
CA ILE A 39 -0.82 2.79 -6.62
C ILE A 39 -1.60 3.84 -5.84
N TYR A 40 -1.11 5.09 -5.79
CA TYR A 40 -1.79 6.20 -5.12
C TYR A 40 -3.20 6.39 -5.66
N GLY A 41 -3.38 6.48 -6.99
CA GLY A 41 -4.70 6.63 -7.62
C GLY A 41 -5.69 5.55 -7.19
N ARG A 42 -5.28 4.28 -7.23
CA ARG A 42 -6.14 3.14 -6.82
C ARG A 42 -6.41 3.10 -5.31
N VAL A 43 -5.50 3.61 -4.48
CA VAL A 43 -5.71 3.66 -3.02
C VAL A 43 -6.72 4.73 -2.66
N VAL A 44 -6.66 5.92 -3.25
CA VAL A 44 -7.59 7.02 -2.92
C VAL A 44 -9.02 6.77 -3.37
N GLU A 45 -9.23 5.86 -4.32
CA GLU A 45 -10.56 5.34 -4.68
C GLU A 45 -11.21 4.54 -3.53
N LYS A 46 -10.41 3.98 -2.62
CA LYS A 46 -10.87 3.06 -1.55
C LYS A 46 -10.72 3.64 -0.15
N LEU A 47 -9.80 4.58 0.04
CA LEU A 47 -9.43 5.14 1.33
C LEU A 47 -8.93 6.58 1.16
N ASP A 48 -9.52 7.50 1.91
CA ASP A 48 -9.01 8.87 1.98
C ASP A 48 -7.59 8.88 2.58
N ALA A 49 -6.63 9.32 1.78
CA ALA A 49 -5.22 9.34 2.11
C ALA A 49 -4.50 10.45 1.35
N SER A 50 -3.59 11.14 2.03
CA SER A 50 -2.71 12.10 1.36
C SER A 50 -1.66 11.36 0.51
N PRO A 51 -1.14 11.99 -0.56
CA PRO A 51 -0.02 11.43 -1.32
C PRO A 51 1.19 11.09 -0.44
N SER A 52 1.50 11.95 0.55
CA SER A 52 2.61 11.72 1.48
C SER A 52 2.42 10.47 2.31
N ALA A 53 1.22 10.24 2.86
CA ALA A 53 0.93 9.06 3.67
C ALA A 53 1.10 7.76 2.86
N VAL A 54 0.71 7.76 1.59
CA VAL A 54 0.92 6.60 0.71
C VAL A 54 2.40 6.35 0.44
N VAL A 55 3.17 7.40 0.17
CA VAL A 55 4.62 7.28 -0.05
C VAL A 55 5.34 6.80 1.21
N ASP A 56 5.01 7.34 2.38
CA ASP A 56 5.58 6.93 3.66
C ASP A 56 5.28 5.45 3.97
N ALA A 57 4.04 5.02 3.73
CA ALA A 57 3.63 3.63 3.86
C ALA A 57 4.36 2.71 2.87
N LEU A 58 4.54 3.12 1.62
CA LEU A 58 5.32 2.36 0.63
C LEU A 58 6.80 2.23 1.05
N ILE A 59 7.41 3.28 1.60
CA ILE A 59 8.77 3.24 2.13
C ILE A 59 8.86 2.24 3.30
N ARG A 60 7.91 2.29 4.25
CA ARG A 60 7.86 1.35 5.38
C ARG A 60 7.69 -0.10 4.92
N LEU A 61 6.87 -0.35 3.89
CA LEU A 61 6.65 -1.69 3.33
C LEU A 61 7.87 -2.22 2.57
N LYS A 62 8.63 -1.36 1.87
CA LYS A 62 9.83 -1.77 1.12
C LYS A 62 10.94 -2.34 2.02
N GLY A 63 10.98 -1.95 3.29
CA GLY A 63 11.93 -2.46 4.29
C GLY A 63 11.54 -3.78 4.97
N LYS A 64 10.44 -4.43 4.55
CA LYS A 64 9.89 -5.65 5.19
C LYS A 64 9.98 -6.92 4.30
N ALA A 65 10.75 -6.91 3.23
CA ALA A 65 10.97 -8.12 2.42
C ALA A 65 11.72 -9.19 3.26
N PRO A 66 11.22 -10.42 3.36
CA PRO A 66 11.99 -11.52 3.95
C PRO A 66 13.14 -11.89 3.01
N ASP A 67 14.33 -12.14 3.59
CA ASP A 67 15.44 -12.85 2.92
C ASP A 67 15.02 -14.27 2.51
#